data_AF-A0A8K0UAV3-F1
#
_entry.id   AF-A0A8K0UAV3-F1
#
_cell.length_a   1.000
_cell.length_b   1.000
_cell.length_c   1.000
_cell.angle_alpha   90.00
_cell.angle_beta   90.00
_cell.angle_gamma   90.00
#
_symmetry.space_group_name_H-M   'P 1'
#
loop_
_entity.id
_entity.type
_entity.pdbx_description
1 polymer ?
#
loop_
_entity_poly.entity_id
_entity_poly.type
_entity_poly.pdbx_seq_one_letter_code
_entity_poly.pdbx_strand_id
1 'polypeptide(L)'
;MATELASAANQRIVENLAGRLRRRQVVGSRETALETVLVLRQVVSKARFSNIDQLVEIIRSVGRKLVEAQPKEHTVGNTVRKVLHHIREEYHTASQGTAAALTVKPALSIAKFVSQGQPRKQVTPQKVLNETRGTLKENNPDDPDAFARTLKPVLMEAIQDVLDELETVYDNISKNAKDHIHSDEIILTIGKSSTVKAFLKAAASHRNYTVIVADTAPSYSGQDMAQSLSSAGISTVLIPDSSIYALMSRINKVIIGAHAILANGGMFATTGSLVAATAARAHSTPVVVCSGQFKLTPQWNLYHEYGALDFADPDSVLGFEEGDLVDKVDVVNPFYDYVRPEMIDAYVTNDGDHPPSSVYRLIKEAYDDEDYQL
;
A
#
# COMPACT_ATOMS: atom_id res chain seq x y z
N MET A 1 -22.49 7.19 -30.70
CA MET A 1 -21.18 7.26 -31.39
C MET A 1 -20.03 7.79 -30.52
N ALA A 2 -19.86 9.09 -30.26
CA ALA A 2 -18.67 9.57 -29.52
C ALA A 2 -18.60 9.08 -28.05
N THR A 3 -19.75 8.99 -27.38
CA THR A 3 -19.87 8.48 -26.00
C THR A 3 -19.57 6.98 -25.90
N GLU A 4 -19.99 6.20 -26.89
CA GLU A 4 -19.73 4.75 -26.98
C GLU A 4 -18.27 4.46 -27.31
N LEU A 5 -17.65 5.25 -28.19
CA LEU A 5 -16.23 5.12 -28.54
C LEU A 5 -15.30 5.43 -27.36
N ALA A 6 -15.64 6.45 -26.54
CA ALA A 6 -14.90 6.78 -25.32
C ALA A 6 -15.05 5.69 -24.25
N SER A 7 -16.25 5.13 -24.10
CA SER A 7 -16.51 3.98 -23.21
C SER A 7 -15.71 2.73 -23.64
N ALA A 8 -15.71 2.41 -24.94
CA ALA A 8 -14.95 1.28 -25.49
C ALA A 8 -13.42 1.45 -25.32
N ALA A 9 -12.90 2.66 -25.50
CA ALA A 9 -11.48 2.94 -25.28
C ALA A 9 -11.07 2.78 -23.81
N ASN A 10 -11.92 3.22 -22.87
CA ASN A 10 -11.68 3.04 -21.44
C ASN A 10 -11.73 1.56 -21.06
N GLN A 11 -12.70 0.81 -21.58
CA GLN A 11 -12.81 -0.63 -21.37
C GLN A 11 -11.55 -1.37 -21.85
N ARG A 12 -11.02 -1.01 -23.04
CA ARG A 12 -9.80 -1.62 -23.58
C ARG A 12 -8.58 -1.41 -22.69
N ILE A 13 -8.43 -0.25 -22.08
CA ILE A 13 -7.29 0.05 -21.19
C ILE A 13 -7.39 -0.78 -19.91
N VAL A 14 -8.59 -0.84 -19.33
CA VAL A 14 -8.87 -1.65 -18.13
C VAL A 14 -8.65 -3.15 -18.42
N GLU A 15 -9.13 -3.64 -19.56
CA GLU A 15 -8.92 -5.04 -19.99
C GLU A 15 -7.46 -5.37 -20.23
N ASN A 16 -6.67 -4.42 -20.74
CA ASN A 16 -5.23 -4.62 -20.92
C ASN A 16 -4.53 -4.82 -19.57
N LEU A 17 -4.79 -3.94 -18.60
CA LEU A 17 -4.23 -4.08 -17.26
C LEU A 17 -4.73 -5.37 -16.58
N ALA A 18 -6.04 -5.67 -16.65
CA ALA A 18 -6.61 -6.91 -16.13
C ALA A 18 -5.94 -8.16 -16.75
N GLY A 19 -5.67 -8.14 -18.06
CA GLY A 19 -4.95 -9.20 -18.76
C GLY A 19 -3.50 -9.35 -18.29
N ARG A 20 -2.79 -8.23 -18.04
CA ARG A 20 -1.44 -8.22 -17.48
C ARG A 20 -1.41 -8.76 -16.04
N LEU A 21 -2.40 -8.41 -15.21
CA LEU A 21 -2.55 -8.90 -13.83
C LEU A 21 -2.83 -10.40 -13.78
N ARG A 22 -3.76 -10.90 -14.60
CA ARG A 22 -4.05 -12.34 -14.72
C ARG A 22 -2.84 -13.18 -15.12
N ARG A 23 -2.02 -12.63 -16.03
CA ARG A 23 -0.79 -13.28 -16.50
C ARG A 23 0.43 -13.03 -15.60
N ARG A 24 0.26 -12.38 -14.44
CA ARG A 24 1.35 -12.00 -13.53
C ARG A 24 2.51 -11.27 -14.23
N GLN A 25 2.19 -10.39 -15.19
CA GLN A 25 3.19 -9.56 -15.90
C GLN A 25 3.56 -8.29 -15.15
N VAL A 26 2.69 -7.85 -14.23
CA VAL A 26 2.97 -6.78 -13.27
C VAL A 26 3.03 -7.46 -11.92
N VAL A 27 4.22 -7.51 -11.32
CA VAL A 27 4.46 -8.21 -10.05
C VAL A 27 5.02 -7.22 -9.05
N GLY A 28 4.50 -7.29 -7.83
CA GLY A 28 4.92 -6.42 -6.76
C GLY A 28 3.89 -5.33 -6.48
N SER A 29 3.71 -5.08 -5.20
CA SER A 29 2.66 -4.23 -4.68
C SER A 29 2.75 -2.79 -5.20
N ARG A 30 3.95 -2.19 -5.23
CA ARG A 30 4.11 -0.78 -5.65
C ARG A 30 3.86 -0.61 -7.15
N GLU A 31 4.44 -1.46 -7.98
CA GLU A 31 4.25 -1.38 -9.44
C GLU A 31 2.78 -1.59 -9.80
N THR A 32 2.13 -2.55 -9.13
CA THR A 32 0.70 -2.79 -9.30
C THR A 32 -0.15 -1.60 -8.85
N ALA A 33 0.18 -0.96 -7.72
CA ALA A 33 -0.49 0.26 -7.26
C ALA A 33 -0.36 1.39 -8.30
N LEU A 34 0.86 1.65 -8.77
CA LEU A 34 1.15 2.73 -9.74
C LEU A 34 0.38 2.53 -11.04
N GLU A 35 0.44 1.34 -11.63
CA GLU A 35 -0.30 1.01 -12.86
C GLU A 35 -1.81 1.14 -12.66
N THR A 36 -2.33 0.76 -11.49
CA THR A 36 -3.75 0.91 -11.14
C THR A 36 -4.15 2.39 -11.08
N VAL A 37 -3.39 3.24 -10.38
CA VAL A 37 -3.65 4.69 -10.33
C VAL A 37 -3.60 5.31 -11.73
N LEU A 38 -2.62 4.93 -12.55
CA LEU A 38 -2.48 5.46 -13.91
C LEU A 38 -3.69 5.10 -14.79
N VAL A 39 -4.23 3.88 -14.68
CA VAL A 39 -5.45 3.49 -15.37
C VAL A 39 -6.65 4.27 -14.85
N LEU A 40 -6.82 4.39 -13.52
CA LEU A 40 -7.91 5.17 -12.93
C LEU A 40 -7.88 6.63 -13.37
N ARG A 41 -6.69 7.26 -13.39
CA ARG A 41 -6.47 8.62 -13.89
C ARG A 41 -6.95 8.78 -15.34
N GLN A 42 -6.63 7.83 -16.21
CA GLN A 42 -7.07 7.86 -17.62
C GLN A 42 -8.59 7.67 -17.75
N VAL A 43 -9.18 6.79 -16.93
CA VAL A 43 -10.63 6.57 -16.88
C VAL A 43 -11.34 7.84 -16.45
N VAL A 44 -10.94 8.47 -15.34
CA VAL A 44 -11.56 9.70 -14.80
C VAL A 44 -11.43 10.87 -15.79
N SER A 45 -10.27 11.02 -16.43
CA SER A 45 -10.05 12.06 -17.44
C SER A 45 -11.06 11.97 -18.60
N LYS A 46 -11.32 10.75 -19.08
CA LYS A 46 -12.21 10.48 -20.23
C LYS A 46 -13.67 10.24 -19.85
N ALA A 47 -13.97 9.99 -18.57
CA ALA A 47 -15.31 9.73 -18.08
C ALA A 47 -16.24 10.94 -18.31
N ARG A 48 -17.50 10.66 -18.60
CA ARG A 48 -18.58 11.66 -18.61
C ARG A 48 -19.53 11.31 -17.49
N PHE A 49 -19.85 12.28 -16.66
CA PHE A 49 -20.70 12.12 -15.49
C PHE A 49 -21.39 13.44 -15.17
N SER A 50 -22.63 13.38 -14.71
CA SER A 50 -23.44 14.54 -14.37
C SER A 50 -23.64 14.73 -12.86
N ASN A 51 -23.29 13.71 -12.07
CA ASN A 51 -23.24 13.72 -10.61
C ASN A 51 -22.01 12.94 -10.12
N ILE A 52 -21.67 13.11 -8.85
CA ILE A 52 -20.54 12.41 -8.23
C ILE A 52 -20.79 10.90 -8.12
N ASP A 53 -22.04 10.48 -7.87
CA ASP A 53 -22.39 9.06 -7.72
C ASP A 53 -22.13 8.26 -9.01
N GLN A 54 -22.40 8.84 -10.19
CA GLN A 54 -22.06 8.20 -11.47
C GLN A 54 -20.56 7.99 -11.61
N LEU A 55 -19.74 8.96 -11.19
CA LEU A 55 -18.29 8.82 -11.23
C LEU A 55 -17.80 7.74 -10.26
N VAL A 56 -18.30 7.75 -9.04
CA VAL A 56 -17.99 6.75 -8.02
C VAL A 56 -18.34 5.35 -8.54
N GLU A 57 -19.51 5.17 -9.15
CA GLU A 57 -19.90 3.87 -9.70
C GLU A 57 -19.04 3.44 -10.90
N ILE A 58 -18.63 4.38 -11.76
CA ILE A 58 -17.67 4.08 -12.84
C ILE A 58 -16.35 3.55 -12.24
N ILE A 59 -15.81 4.22 -11.23
CA ILE A 59 -14.54 3.82 -10.58
C ILE A 59 -14.71 2.48 -9.86
N ARG A 60 -15.80 2.27 -9.10
CA ARG A 60 -16.13 0.99 -8.45
C ARG A 60 -16.22 -0.15 -9.47
N SER A 61 -16.89 0.07 -10.61
CA SER A 61 -17.03 -0.95 -11.66
C SER A 61 -15.69 -1.34 -12.30
N VAL A 62 -14.79 -0.37 -12.49
CA VAL A 62 -13.42 -0.62 -12.96
C VAL A 62 -12.61 -1.36 -11.91
N GLY A 63 -12.71 -0.93 -10.65
CA GLY A 63 -12.06 -1.56 -9.52
C GLY A 63 -12.45 -3.04 -9.37
N ARG A 64 -13.75 -3.36 -9.42
CA ARG A 64 -14.25 -4.75 -9.42
C ARG A 64 -13.56 -5.61 -10.45
N LYS A 65 -13.52 -5.16 -11.70
CA LYS A 65 -12.89 -5.90 -12.80
C LYS A 65 -11.38 -6.12 -12.58
N LEU A 66 -10.69 -5.14 -12.00
CA LEU A 66 -9.26 -5.25 -11.73
C LEU A 66 -8.97 -6.16 -10.53
N VAL A 67 -9.80 -6.10 -9.48
CA VAL A 67 -9.70 -6.99 -8.31
C VAL A 67 -10.01 -8.43 -8.70
N GLU A 68 -11.07 -8.68 -9.49
CA GLU A 68 -11.39 -10.01 -10.02
C GLU A 68 -10.29 -10.58 -10.92
N ALA A 69 -9.46 -9.73 -11.54
CA ALA A 69 -8.35 -10.17 -12.37
C ALA A 69 -7.22 -10.82 -11.57
N GLN A 70 -6.99 -10.37 -10.34
CA GLN A 70 -6.02 -10.95 -9.42
C GLN A 70 -6.44 -10.67 -7.96
N PRO A 71 -7.34 -11.48 -7.38
CA PRO A 71 -7.93 -11.18 -6.07
C PRO A 71 -6.92 -11.25 -4.92
N LYS A 72 -5.81 -11.96 -5.11
CA LYS A 72 -4.75 -12.10 -4.10
C LYS A 72 -3.85 -10.86 -3.99
N GLU A 73 -3.82 -10.01 -5.01
CA GLU A 73 -3.08 -8.76 -5.00
C GLU A 73 -3.96 -7.63 -4.47
N HIS A 74 -4.06 -7.57 -3.14
CA HIS A 74 -4.94 -6.64 -2.40
C HIS A 74 -4.64 -5.17 -2.70
N THR A 75 -3.40 -4.88 -3.10
CA THR A 75 -2.95 -3.55 -3.44
C THR A 75 -3.83 -2.87 -4.49
N VAL A 76 -4.31 -3.61 -5.51
CA VAL A 76 -5.19 -3.09 -6.56
C VAL A 76 -6.46 -2.50 -5.94
N GLY A 77 -7.15 -3.29 -5.11
CA GLY A 77 -8.38 -2.86 -4.46
C GLY A 77 -8.14 -1.72 -3.48
N ASN A 78 -7.07 -1.78 -2.70
CA ASN A 78 -6.70 -0.75 -1.74
C ASN A 78 -6.42 0.59 -2.43
N THR A 79 -5.71 0.57 -3.56
CA THR A 79 -5.49 1.76 -4.38
C THR A 79 -6.80 2.35 -4.91
N VAL A 80 -7.72 1.52 -5.41
CA VAL A 80 -9.03 1.99 -5.88
C VAL A 80 -9.82 2.64 -4.75
N ARG A 81 -9.87 2.01 -3.56
CA ARG A 81 -10.55 2.56 -2.38
C ARG A 81 -9.95 3.88 -1.94
N LYS A 82 -8.61 3.99 -1.96
CA LYS A 82 -7.92 5.24 -1.61
C LYS A 82 -8.31 6.36 -2.58
N VAL A 83 -8.30 6.08 -3.89
CA VAL A 83 -8.72 7.06 -4.90
C VAL A 83 -10.19 7.47 -4.71
N LEU A 84 -11.09 6.53 -4.42
CA LEU A 84 -12.50 6.84 -4.12
C LEU A 84 -12.64 7.76 -2.90
N HIS A 85 -11.92 7.46 -1.82
CA HIS A 85 -11.92 8.26 -0.61
C HIS A 85 -11.45 9.70 -0.86
N HIS A 86 -10.29 9.89 -1.50
CA HIS A 86 -9.78 11.22 -1.86
C HIS A 86 -10.75 12.00 -2.78
N ILE A 87 -11.39 11.31 -3.73
CA ILE A 87 -12.40 11.94 -4.61
C ILE A 87 -13.60 12.43 -3.80
N ARG A 88 -14.08 11.66 -2.81
CA ARG A 88 -15.19 12.09 -1.94
C ARG A 88 -14.78 13.27 -1.06
N GLU A 89 -13.59 13.22 -0.45
CA GLU A 89 -13.08 14.31 0.40
C GLU A 89 -12.96 15.63 -0.37
N GLU A 90 -12.38 15.60 -1.56
CA GLU A 90 -12.23 16.79 -2.41
C GLU A 90 -13.58 17.31 -2.91
N TYR A 91 -14.51 16.42 -3.28
CA TYR A 91 -15.87 16.83 -3.64
C TYR A 91 -16.60 17.49 -2.46
N HIS A 92 -16.51 16.91 -1.26
CA HIS A 92 -17.11 17.50 -0.06
C HIS A 92 -16.49 18.85 0.27
N THR A 93 -15.17 18.99 0.13
CA THR A 93 -14.46 20.26 0.35
C THR A 93 -14.88 21.32 -0.67
N ALA A 94 -15.01 20.97 -1.95
CA ALA A 94 -15.49 21.86 -3.00
C ALA A 94 -16.97 22.27 -2.79
N SER A 95 -17.82 21.33 -2.35
CA SER A 95 -19.25 21.57 -2.09
C SER A 95 -19.46 22.42 -0.83
N GLN A 96 -18.76 22.13 0.27
CA GLN A 96 -18.82 22.89 1.52
C GLN A 96 -18.18 24.28 1.41
N GLY A 97 -17.11 24.43 0.62
CA GLY A 97 -16.55 25.75 0.27
C GLY A 97 -17.57 26.65 -0.44
N THR A 98 -18.60 26.07 -1.05
CA THR A 98 -19.73 26.78 -1.67
C THR A 98 -20.83 27.09 -0.64
N ALA A 99 -21.05 26.23 0.36
CA ALA A 99 -22.02 26.45 1.45
C ALA A 99 -21.53 27.45 2.52
N ALA A 100 -20.23 27.53 2.77
CA ALA A 100 -19.63 28.46 3.73
C ALA A 100 -19.81 29.95 3.36
N ALA A 101 -20.20 30.25 2.10
CA ALA A 101 -20.52 31.60 1.66
C ALA A 101 -21.93 32.08 2.06
N LEU A 102 -22.80 31.21 2.62
CA LEU A 102 -24.21 31.55 2.86
C LEU A 102 -24.68 31.54 4.32
N THR A 103 -23.87 31.10 5.30
CA THR A 103 -24.25 31.23 6.71
C THR A 103 -23.03 31.34 7.63
N VAL A 104 -22.63 32.58 7.95
CA VAL A 104 -21.72 32.85 9.06
C VAL A 104 -22.52 32.92 10.36
N LYS A 105 -22.42 31.88 11.21
CA LYS A 105 -22.47 32.03 12.67
C LYS A 105 -21.21 31.40 13.25
N PRO A 106 -20.41 32.14 14.06
CA PRO A 106 -19.13 31.64 14.52
C PRO A 106 -19.33 30.68 15.69
N ALA A 107 -19.21 29.38 15.45
CA ALA A 107 -18.95 28.42 16.50
C ALA A 107 -17.43 28.33 16.71
N LEU A 108 -16.96 28.83 17.85
CA LEU A 108 -15.56 28.75 18.27
C LEU A 108 -15.24 27.28 18.62
N SER A 109 -14.47 26.61 17.77
CA SER A 109 -13.89 25.29 18.07
C SER A 109 -12.54 25.46 18.78
N ILE A 110 -12.36 24.73 19.89
CA ILE A 110 -11.13 24.67 20.69
C ILE A 110 -9.89 24.36 19.83
N ALA A 111 -10.04 23.61 18.74
CA ALA A 111 -8.95 23.31 17.80
C ALA A 111 -8.35 24.58 17.15
N LYS A 112 -9.13 25.64 17.00
CA LYS A 112 -8.67 26.93 16.45
C LYS A 112 -7.96 27.81 17.48
N PHE A 113 -8.11 27.53 18.78
CA PHE A 113 -7.43 28.24 19.86
C PHE A 113 -6.02 27.68 20.09
N VAL A 114 -5.85 26.36 19.97
CA VAL A 114 -4.55 25.67 20.15
C VAL A 114 -3.57 26.01 19.01
N SER A 115 -4.06 26.23 17.79
CA SER A 115 -3.22 26.58 16.63
C SER A 115 -2.76 28.04 16.60
N GLN A 116 -3.33 28.94 17.42
CA GLN A 116 -2.89 30.34 17.53
C GLN A 116 -1.65 30.53 18.42
N GLY A 117 -1.17 29.48 19.09
CA GLY A 117 -0.01 29.54 19.99
C GLY A 117 1.37 29.43 19.35
N GLN A 118 1.49 29.30 18.02
CA GLN A 118 2.79 29.17 17.34
C GLN A 118 3.25 30.51 16.70
N PRO A 119 4.52 30.91 16.87
CA PRO A 119 5.02 32.19 16.35
C PRO A 119 5.08 32.20 14.81
N ARG A 120 4.52 33.27 14.24
CA ARG A 120 4.35 33.57 12.81
C ARG A 120 5.64 33.39 11.98
N LYS A 121 5.61 32.52 10.96
CA LYS A 121 6.39 32.72 9.73
C LYS A 121 5.56 33.54 8.73
N GLN A 122 6.20 34.55 8.13
CA GLN A 122 5.59 35.46 7.16
C GLN A 122 5.06 34.69 5.94
N VAL A 123 3.77 34.84 5.65
CA VAL A 123 3.15 34.39 4.41
C VAL A 123 2.96 35.61 3.51
N THR A 124 3.65 35.61 2.37
CA THR A 124 3.49 36.57 1.27
C THR A 124 2.06 36.48 0.73
N PRO A 125 1.35 37.59 0.47
CA PRO A 125 -0.01 37.53 -0.05
C PRO A 125 0.01 37.04 -1.51
N GLN A 126 -0.39 35.79 -1.74
CA GLN A 126 -0.73 35.33 -3.08
C GLN A 126 -1.99 36.05 -3.56
N LYS A 127 -1.88 36.67 -4.74
CA LYS A 127 -2.97 37.33 -5.45
C LYS A 127 -4.11 36.33 -5.66
N VAL A 128 -5.26 36.63 -5.05
CA VAL A 128 -6.52 35.96 -5.27
C VAL A 128 -6.95 36.22 -6.72
N LEU A 129 -6.77 35.24 -7.59
CA LEU A 129 -7.44 35.18 -8.89
C LEU A 129 -8.91 34.85 -8.62
N ASN A 130 -9.72 35.90 -8.47
CA ASN A 130 -11.18 35.82 -8.51
C ASN A 130 -11.61 35.52 -9.95
N GLU A 131 -11.59 34.24 -10.34
CA GLU A 131 -12.34 33.75 -11.48
C GLU A 131 -13.50 32.90 -10.94
N THR A 132 -14.69 33.51 -10.96
CA THR A 132 -16.01 32.89 -11.12
C THR A 132 -16.16 31.43 -10.66
N ARG A 133 -16.16 31.20 -9.33
CA ARG A 133 -16.62 29.92 -8.75
C ARG A 133 -18.14 29.81 -8.92
N GLY A 134 -18.57 29.33 -10.07
CA GLY A 134 -19.97 29.03 -10.36
C GLY A 134 -20.51 27.98 -9.40
N THR A 135 -21.76 28.15 -8.95
CA THR A 135 -22.50 27.17 -8.16
C THR A 135 -22.47 25.81 -8.88
N LEU A 136 -21.92 24.78 -8.27
CA LEU A 136 -21.92 23.41 -8.79
C LEU A 136 -23.38 22.92 -8.82
N LYS A 137 -24.07 23.08 -9.96
CA LYS A 137 -25.39 22.50 -10.18
C LYS A 137 -25.21 21.11 -10.76
N GLU A 138 -25.47 20.09 -9.95
CA GLU A 138 -25.56 18.71 -10.41
C GLU A 138 -26.76 18.53 -11.34
N ASN A 139 -26.64 17.61 -12.29
CA ASN A 139 -27.74 17.24 -13.20
C ASN A 139 -28.40 18.42 -13.93
N ASN A 140 -27.58 19.34 -14.46
CA ASN A 140 -28.10 20.42 -15.30
C ASN A 140 -28.64 19.85 -16.63
N PRO A 141 -29.94 20.03 -16.97
CA PRO A 141 -30.53 19.47 -18.19
C PRO A 141 -29.94 20.06 -19.48
N ASP A 142 -29.42 21.29 -19.41
CA ASP A 142 -28.96 22.05 -20.59
C ASP A 142 -27.48 21.76 -20.94
N ASP A 143 -26.65 21.38 -19.96
CA ASP A 143 -25.24 20.99 -20.16
C ASP A 143 -24.84 19.90 -19.15
N PRO A 144 -24.98 18.60 -19.50
CA PRO A 144 -24.68 17.49 -18.61
C PRO A 144 -23.18 17.33 -18.31
N ASP A 145 -22.31 17.93 -19.13
CA ASP A 145 -20.85 17.85 -19.01
C ASP A 145 -20.26 19.05 -18.23
N ALA A 146 -21.05 20.09 -17.94
CA ALA A 146 -20.62 21.26 -17.16
C ALA A 146 -20.04 20.87 -15.80
N PHE A 147 -20.75 20.00 -15.09
CA PHE A 147 -20.35 19.50 -13.77
C PHE A 147 -18.99 18.79 -13.82
N ALA A 148 -18.82 17.85 -14.76
CA ALA A 148 -17.58 17.15 -14.97
C ALA A 148 -16.42 18.09 -15.34
N ARG A 149 -16.67 19.11 -16.18
CA ARG A 149 -15.62 20.05 -16.62
C ARG A 149 -15.04 20.87 -15.47
N THR A 150 -15.88 21.27 -14.52
CA THR A 150 -15.46 22.06 -13.35
C THR A 150 -14.77 21.20 -12.30
N LEU A 151 -15.26 19.97 -12.08
CA LEU A 151 -14.74 19.12 -11.00
C LEU A 151 -13.50 18.31 -11.41
N LYS A 152 -13.37 17.94 -12.69
CA LYS A 152 -12.25 17.12 -13.19
C LYS A 152 -10.85 17.62 -12.80
N PRO A 153 -10.50 18.92 -12.90
CA PRO A 153 -9.18 19.39 -12.49
C PRO A 153 -8.87 19.06 -11.02
N VAL A 154 -9.84 19.28 -10.12
CA VAL A 154 -9.72 19.00 -8.68
C VAL A 154 -9.54 17.49 -8.44
N LEU A 155 -10.35 16.66 -9.11
CA LEU A 155 -10.22 15.20 -8.96
C LEU A 155 -8.93 14.65 -9.54
N MET A 156 -8.41 15.27 -10.60
CA MET A 156 -7.13 14.89 -11.19
C MET A 156 -5.95 15.26 -10.29
N GLU A 157 -6.06 16.37 -9.54
CA GLU A 157 -5.11 16.73 -8.47
C GLU A 157 -5.16 15.68 -7.34
N ALA A 158 -6.35 15.30 -6.88
CA ALA A 158 -6.51 14.25 -5.87
C ALA A 158 -5.88 12.90 -6.27
N ILE A 159 -6.04 12.50 -7.53
CA ILE A 159 -5.41 11.28 -8.06
C ILE A 159 -3.89 11.43 -8.18
N GLN A 160 -3.41 12.63 -8.50
CA GLN A 160 -1.98 12.92 -8.57
C GLN A 160 -1.34 12.88 -7.18
N ASP A 161 -2.03 13.35 -6.14
CA ASP A 161 -1.53 13.26 -4.75
C ASP A 161 -1.32 11.80 -4.31
N VAL A 162 -2.25 10.90 -4.66
CA VAL A 162 -2.08 9.46 -4.41
C VAL A 162 -0.88 8.88 -5.17
N LEU A 163 -0.62 9.38 -6.39
CA LEU A 163 0.55 8.95 -7.18
C LEU A 163 1.86 9.41 -6.54
N ASP A 164 1.94 10.69 -6.14
CA ASP A 164 3.12 11.29 -5.52
C ASP A 164 3.40 10.63 -4.15
N GLU A 165 2.36 10.29 -3.40
CA GLU A 165 2.49 9.49 -2.18
C GLU A 165 3.12 8.12 -2.47
N LEU A 166 2.60 7.38 -3.46
CA LEU A 166 3.12 6.06 -3.86
C LEU A 166 4.58 6.11 -4.34
N GLU A 167 5.02 7.23 -4.90
CA GLU A 167 6.41 7.44 -5.30
C GLU A 167 7.35 7.71 -4.12
N THR A 168 6.88 8.47 -3.13
CA THR A 168 7.68 8.90 -1.98
C THR A 168 7.66 7.94 -0.78
N VAL A 169 6.84 6.86 -0.82
CA VAL A 169 6.70 5.90 0.29
C VAL A 169 8.04 5.41 0.86
N TYR A 170 8.96 4.99 -0.01
CA TYR A 170 10.22 4.40 0.45
C TYR A 170 11.11 5.41 1.14
N ASP A 171 11.13 6.65 0.68
CA ASP A 171 11.92 7.72 1.27
C ASP A 171 11.33 8.14 2.62
N ASN A 172 10.00 8.22 2.72
CA ASN A 172 9.31 8.56 3.96
C ASN A 172 9.52 7.50 5.05
N ILE A 173 9.38 6.22 4.71
CA ILE A 173 9.66 5.12 5.65
C ILE A 173 11.15 5.11 6.06
N SER A 174 12.05 5.35 5.11
CA SER A 174 13.50 5.31 5.37
C SER A 174 13.99 6.42 6.31
N LYS A 175 13.29 7.56 6.41
CA LYS A 175 13.62 8.63 7.36
C LYS A 175 13.55 8.17 8.83
N ASN A 176 12.67 7.21 9.12
CA ASN A 176 12.49 6.68 10.48
C ASN A 176 13.56 5.63 10.85
N ALA A 177 14.38 5.17 9.90
CA ALA A 177 15.33 4.09 10.13
C ALA A 177 16.37 4.40 11.23
N LYS A 178 16.77 5.66 11.36
CA LYS A 178 17.70 6.12 12.39
C LYS A 178 17.18 5.95 13.82
N ASP A 179 15.86 5.91 14.01
CA ASP A 179 15.25 5.85 15.33
C ASP A 179 15.07 4.39 15.79
N HIS A 180 15.07 3.43 14.85
CA HIS A 180 14.90 1.99 15.12
C HIS A 180 16.19 1.17 15.14
N ILE A 181 17.20 1.57 14.36
CA ILE A 181 18.43 0.78 14.15
C ILE A 181 19.59 1.45 14.87
N HIS A 182 20.17 0.83 15.90
CA HIS A 182 21.34 1.35 16.61
C HIS A 182 22.65 0.70 16.15
N SER A 183 23.79 1.30 16.52
CA SER A 183 25.11 0.76 16.20
C SER A 183 25.33 -0.58 16.90
N ASP A 184 26.06 -1.48 16.25
CA ASP A 184 26.43 -2.81 16.73
C ASP A 184 25.24 -3.76 17.00
N GLU A 185 24.05 -3.43 16.48
CA GLU A 185 22.90 -4.32 16.51
C GLU A 185 22.97 -5.41 15.44
N ILE A 186 22.39 -6.55 15.77
CA ILE A 186 22.19 -7.67 14.85
C ILE A 186 20.71 -7.72 14.48
N ILE A 187 20.42 -7.46 13.20
CA ILE A 187 19.07 -7.41 12.66
C ILE A 187 18.83 -8.65 11.81
N LEU A 188 17.71 -9.34 12.00
CA LEU A 188 17.26 -10.40 11.10
C LEU A 188 16.26 -9.83 10.08
N THR A 189 16.40 -10.22 8.81
CA THR A 189 15.38 -10.01 7.77
C THR A 189 15.20 -11.26 6.92
N ILE A 190 14.09 -11.33 6.20
CA ILE A 190 13.73 -12.49 5.37
C ILE A 190 13.43 -12.07 3.94
N GLY A 191 13.99 -12.82 3.00
CA GLY A 191 13.79 -12.65 1.58
C GLY A 191 14.16 -11.26 1.08
N LYS A 192 13.43 -10.80 0.07
CA LYS A 192 13.65 -9.49 -0.57
C LYS A 192 12.45 -8.57 -0.38
N SER A 193 12.69 -7.44 0.29
CA SER A 193 11.73 -6.34 0.38
C SER A 193 12.39 -5.02 0.01
N SER A 194 11.85 -4.34 -1.01
CA SER A 194 12.35 -3.03 -1.45
C SER A 194 12.25 -1.97 -0.34
N THR A 195 11.18 -2.02 0.46
CA THR A 195 10.98 -1.10 1.59
C THR A 195 12.02 -1.33 2.68
N VAL A 196 12.21 -2.59 3.10
CA VAL A 196 13.22 -2.92 4.13
C VAL A 196 14.63 -2.64 3.62
N LYS A 197 14.91 -2.88 2.34
CA LYS A 197 16.19 -2.57 1.71
C LYS A 197 16.51 -1.07 1.80
N ALA A 198 15.55 -0.21 1.45
CA ALA A 198 15.72 1.24 1.55
C ALA A 198 15.91 1.68 3.00
N PHE A 199 15.11 1.12 3.91
CA PHE A 199 15.18 1.39 5.35
C PHE A 199 16.56 1.06 5.95
N LEU A 200 17.08 -0.14 5.69
CA LEU A 200 18.42 -0.54 6.14
C LEU A 200 19.51 0.36 5.51
N LYS A 201 19.46 0.60 4.19
CA LYS A 201 20.45 1.46 3.53
C LYS A 201 20.48 2.89 4.09
N ALA A 202 19.33 3.45 4.44
CA ALA A 202 19.27 4.77 5.07
C ALA A 202 19.93 4.80 6.45
N ALA A 203 19.72 3.77 7.28
CA ALA A 203 20.39 3.66 8.58
C ALA A 203 21.92 3.47 8.46
N ALA A 204 22.39 2.79 7.41
CA ALA A 204 23.80 2.50 7.20
C ALA A 204 24.65 3.75 6.94
N SER A 205 24.04 4.85 6.49
CA SER A 205 24.72 6.13 6.30
C SER A 205 25.11 6.79 7.63
N HIS A 206 24.50 6.36 8.74
CA HIS A 206 24.70 6.96 10.06
C HIS A 206 25.30 5.99 11.08
N ARG A 207 25.12 4.67 10.90
CA ARG A 207 25.43 3.66 11.92
C ARG A 207 25.96 2.39 11.28
N ASN A 208 26.89 1.73 11.98
CA ASN A 208 27.42 0.42 11.61
C ASN A 208 26.67 -0.65 12.40
N TYR A 209 26.13 -1.64 11.71
CA TYR A 209 25.37 -2.74 12.31
C TYR A 209 25.45 -3.96 11.38
N THR A 210 24.99 -5.12 11.85
CA THR A 210 25.03 -6.38 11.09
C THR A 210 23.62 -6.83 10.74
N VAL A 211 23.43 -7.28 9.49
CA VAL A 211 22.15 -7.82 9.01
C VAL A 211 22.31 -9.29 8.66
N ILE A 212 21.51 -10.14 9.30
CA ILE A 212 21.33 -11.53 8.95
C ILE A 212 20.15 -11.60 7.97
N VAL A 213 20.37 -12.14 6.78
CA VAL A 213 19.36 -12.31 5.73
C VAL A 213 19.05 -13.79 5.59
N ALA A 214 17.79 -14.17 5.79
CA ALA A 214 17.30 -15.52 5.49
C ALA A 214 16.88 -15.63 4.01
N ASP A 215 17.34 -16.67 3.33
CA ASP A 215 17.31 -16.77 1.86
C ASP A 215 15.90 -17.02 1.26
N THR A 216 14.95 -17.52 2.07
CA THR A 216 13.58 -17.84 1.62
C THR A 216 13.57 -18.86 0.48
N ALA A 217 14.09 -20.06 0.75
CA ALA A 217 13.95 -21.20 -0.14
C ALA A 217 12.46 -21.54 -0.28
N PRO A 218 11.95 -21.83 -1.50
CA PRO A 218 12.67 -22.14 -2.74
C PRO A 218 13.01 -20.94 -3.63
N SER A 219 12.57 -19.72 -3.29
CA SER A 219 12.73 -18.54 -4.16
C SER A 219 14.16 -17.96 -4.18
N TYR A 220 14.95 -18.21 -3.12
CA TYR A 220 16.30 -17.67 -2.92
C TYR A 220 16.41 -16.15 -3.13
N SER A 221 15.32 -15.43 -2.84
CA SER A 221 15.26 -13.98 -3.04
C SER A 221 16.15 -13.22 -2.06
N GLY A 222 16.55 -13.83 -0.94
CA GLY A 222 17.44 -13.22 0.05
C GLY A 222 18.87 -12.99 -0.47
N GLN A 223 19.35 -13.79 -1.42
CA GLN A 223 20.65 -13.57 -2.08
C GLN A 223 20.76 -12.18 -2.71
N ASP A 224 19.75 -11.75 -3.46
CA ASP A 224 19.69 -10.42 -4.07
C ASP A 224 19.71 -9.30 -3.02
N MET A 225 19.02 -9.52 -1.90
CA MET A 225 18.95 -8.59 -0.78
C MET A 225 20.33 -8.47 -0.10
N ALA A 226 20.98 -9.60 0.18
CA ALA A 226 22.30 -9.65 0.77
C ALA A 226 23.34 -8.96 -0.13
N GLN A 227 23.32 -9.23 -1.44
CA GLN A 227 24.21 -8.57 -2.41
C GLN A 227 23.98 -7.04 -2.43
N SER A 228 22.71 -6.62 -2.41
CA SER A 228 22.34 -5.21 -2.42
C SER A 228 22.79 -4.45 -1.16
N LEU A 229 22.74 -5.10 -0.01
CA LEU A 229 23.15 -4.54 1.29
C LEU A 229 24.67 -4.56 1.45
N SER A 230 25.33 -5.65 1.04
CA SER A 230 26.80 -5.76 1.02
C SER A 230 27.43 -4.68 0.14
N SER A 231 26.85 -4.44 -1.05
CA SER A 231 27.29 -3.37 -1.96
C SER A 231 27.12 -1.96 -1.36
N ALA A 232 26.28 -1.80 -0.34
CA ALA A 232 26.11 -0.55 0.39
C ALA A 232 27.02 -0.43 1.63
N GLY A 233 27.94 -1.38 1.85
CA GLY A 233 28.88 -1.37 2.97
C GLY A 233 28.33 -1.92 4.28
N ILE A 234 27.18 -2.60 4.26
CA ILE A 234 26.57 -3.19 5.46
C ILE A 234 27.13 -4.59 5.68
N SER A 235 27.54 -4.90 6.92
CA SER A 235 27.93 -6.25 7.33
C SER A 235 26.73 -7.19 7.18
N THR A 236 26.80 -8.14 6.25
CA THR A 236 25.68 -8.99 5.85
C THR A 236 26.05 -10.45 5.95
N VAL A 237 25.16 -11.24 6.54
CA VAL A 237 25.31 -12.69 6.72
C VAL A 237 24.10 -13.37 6.11
N LEU A 238 24.31 -14.21 5.10
CA LEU A 238 23.25 -15.00 4.49
C LEU A 238 23.09 -16.32 5.24
N ILE A 239 21.86 -16.71 5.57
CA ILE A 239 21.54 -17.96 6.26
C ILE A 239 20.40 -18.72 5.56
N PRO A 240 20.35 -20.06 5.68
CA PRO A 240 19.16 -20.81 5.30
C PRO A 240 18.03 -20.58 6.33
N ASP A 241 16.77 -20.73 5.89
CA ASP A 241 15.60 -20.48 6.74
C ASP A 241 15.55 -21.42 7.97
N SER A 242 16.11 -22.62 7.85
CA SER A 242 16.23 -23.59 8.96
C SER A 242 17.10 -23.07 10.12
N SER A 243 18.01 -22.13 9.86
CA SER A 243 18.92 -21.57 10.86
C SER A 243 18.36 -20.37 11.60
N ILE A 244 17.17 -19.87 11.22
CA ILE A 244 16.52 -18.71 11.85
C ILE A 244 16.39 -18.92 13.35
N TYR A 245 15.83 -20.07 13.78
CA TYR A 245 15.60 -20.35 15.19
C TYR A 245 16.91 -20.51 15.97
N ALA A 246 17.93 -21.14 15.37
CA ALA A 246 19.22 -21.37 16.02
C ALA A 246 19.98 -20.06 16.32
N LEU A 247 19.83 -19.06 15.44
CA LEU A 247 20.51 -17.78 15.56
C LEU A 247 19.70 -16.72 16.33
N MET A 248 18.41 -16.98 16.60
CA MET A 248 17.50 -16.01 17.21
C MET A 248 18.00 -15.49 18.58
N SER A 249 18.70 -16.33 19.35
CA SER A 249 19.30 -15.94 20.65
C SER A 249 20.31 -14.79 20.57
N ARG A 250 20.86 -14.49 19.39
CA ARG A 250 21.85 -13.41 19.17
C ARG A 250 21.27 -12.20 18.44
N ILE A 251 20.05 -12.32 17.92
CA ILE A 251 19.40 -11.28 17.13
C ILE A 251 18.76 -10.27 18.07
N ASN A 252 18.96 -8.98 17.83
CA ASN A 252 18.39 -7.92 18.64
C ASN A 252 16.99 -7.51 18.17
N LYS A 253 16.76 -7.50 16.85
CA LYS A 253 15.48 -7.11 16.23
C LYS A 253 15.23 -7.90 14.95
N VAL A 254 13.96 -8.15 14.67
CA VAL A 254 13.51 -8.72 13.40
C VAL A 254 12.83 -7.62 12.59
N ILE A 255 13.30 -7.35 11.38
CA ILE A 255 12.71 -6.36 10.47
C ILE A 255 12.27 -7.07 9.19
N ILE A 256 10.96 -7.07 8.96
CA ILE A 256 10.34 -7.76 7.82
C ILE A 256 9.39 -6.84 7.05
N GLY A 257 9.13 -7.18 5.79
CA GLY A 257 8.15 -6.48 4.96
C GLY A 257 6.82 -7.21 4.93
N ALA A 258 5.73 -6.47 4.76
CA ALA A 258 4.41 -7.04 4.50
C ALA A 258 4.08 -7.03 3.00
N HIS A 259 3.32 -8.02 2.53
CA HIS A 259 2.62 -7.99 1.25
C HIS A 259 1.29 -7.21 1.40
N ALA A 260 0.48 -7.59 2.38
CA ALA A 260 -0.78 -6.93 2.74
C ALA A 260 -0.99 -6.97 4.25
N ILE A 261 -1.55 -5.90 4.84
CA ILE A 261 -1.88 -5.81 6.26
C ILE A 261 -3.41 -5.75 6.38
N LEU A 262 -4.01 -6.60 7.20
CA LEU A 262 -5.46 -6.71 7.37
C LEU A 262 -5.97 -5.77 8.47
N ALA A 263 -7.28 -5.57 8.51
CA ALA A 263 -7.91 -4.70 9.51
C ALA A 263 -7.83 -5.22 10.94
N ASN A 264 -7.63 -6.52 11.14
CA ASN A 264 -7.34 -7.09 12.46
C ASN A 264 -5.88 -6.86 12.91
N GLY A 265 -5.05 -6.21 12.08
CA GLY A 265 -3.63 -5.96 12.36
C GLY A 265 -2.71 -7.13 12.06
N GLY A 266 -3.22 -8.26 11.56
CA GLY A 266 -2.39 -9.33 11.02
C GLY A 266 -1.92 -9.00 9.61
N MET A 267 -0.96 -9.76 9.08
CA MET A 267 -0.41 -9.48 7.75
C MET A 267 -0.12 -10.75 6.96
N PHE A 268 -0.20 -10.63 5.64
CA PHE A 268 0.43 -11.55 4.71
C PHE A 268 1.83 -11.05 4.40
N ALA A 269 2.82 -11.94 4.52
CA ALA A 269 4.21 -11.67 4.20
C ALA A 269 4.80 -12.86 3.43
N THR A 270 6.00 -12.73 2.89
CA THR A 270 6.66 -13.84 2.18
C THR A 270 6.79 -15.06 3.09
N THR A 271 6.68 -16.26 2.52
CA THR A 271 6.85 -17.53 3.25
C THR A 271 8.10 -17.53 4.13
N GLY A 272 8.01 -18.15 5.30
CA GLY A 272 9.05 -18.12 6.34
C GLY A 272 8.95 -16.93 7.30
N SER A 273 8.19 -15.88 6.97
CA SER A 273 7.99 -14.74 7.89
C SER A 273 7.31 -15.16 9.19
N LEU A 274 6.40 -16.14 9.13
CA LEU A 274 5.76 -16.70 10.32
C LEU A 274 6.76 -17.48 11.18
N VAL A 275 7.72 -18.18 10.57
CA VAL A 275 8.80 -18.87 11.29
C VAL A 275 9.68 -17.87 12.02
N ALA A 276 10.08 -16.79 11.34
CA ALA A 276 10.85 -15.72 11.95
C ALA A 276 10.09 -15.05 13.11
N ALA A 277 8.81 -14.71 12.93
CA ALA A 277 7.99 -14.09 13.96
C ALA A 277 7.73 -15.01 15.17
N THR A 278 7.53 -16.31 14.93
CA THR A 278 7.33 -17.29 16.00
C THR A 278 8.61 -17.51 16.79
N ALA A 279 9.75 -17.64 16.11
CA ALA A 279 11.06 -17.72 16.75
C ALA A 279 11.35 -16.44 17.55
N ALA A 280 11.03 -15.28 16.98
CA ALA A 280 11.26 -13.99 17.63
C ALA A 280 10.45 -13.87 18.93
N ARG A 281 9.19 -14.30 18.90
CA ARG A 281 8.32 -14.34 20.06
C ARG A 281 8.85 -15.26 21.16
N ALA A 282 9.38 -16.43 20.80
CA ALA A 282 9.96 -17.38 21.77
C ALA A 282 11.22 -16.82 22.46
N HIS A 283 11.97 -15.95 21.78
CA HIS A 283 13.18 -15.31 22.30
C HIS A 283 12.96 -13.88 22.81
N SER A 284 11.71 -13.41 22.87
CA SER A 284 11.37 -12.02 23.26
C SER A 284 12.11 -10.96 22.45
N THR A 285 12.43 -11.25 21.19
CA THR A 285 13.02 -10.29 20.26
C THR A 285 11.90 -9.54 19.54
N PRO A 286 11.95 -8.19 19.47
CA PRO A 286 10.91 -7.39 18.86
C PRO A 286 10.84 -7.58 17.35
N VAL A 287 9.62 -7.67 16.81
CA VAL A 287 9.30 -7.78 15.38
C VAL A 287 8.75 -6.45 14.89
N VAL A 288 9.50 -5.81 13.99
CA VAL A 288 9.16 -4.54 13.35
C VAL A 288 8.83 -4.80 11.89
N VAL A 289 7.70 -4.28 11.43
CA VAL A 289 7.23 -4.46 10.05
C VAL A 289 7.31 -3.14 9.30
N CYS A 290 8.07 -3.10 8.21
CA CYS A 290 8.13 -1.92 7.34
C CYS A 290 7.20 -2.10 6.14
N SER A 291 6.18 -1.24 6.02
CA SER A 291 5.20 -1.30 4.95
C SER A 291 4.60 0.06 4.63
N GLY A 292 4.30 0.32 3.35
CA GLY A 292 3.52 1.48 2.95
C GLY A 292 2.05 1.35 3.30
N GLN A 293 1.36 2.47 3.51
CA GLN A 293 -0.07 2.50 3.79
C GLN A 293 -0.95 1.92 2.67
N PHE A 294 -0.49 1.98 1.42
CA PHE A 294 -1.21 1.42 0.27
C PHE A 294 -1.41 -0.13 0.34
N LYS A 295 -0.74 -0.81 1.27
CA LYS A 295 -0.90 -2.24 1.58
C LYS A 295 -1.91 -2.53 2.70
N LEU A 296 -2.41 -1.49 3.38
CA LEU A 296 -3.46 -1.64 4.39
C LEU A 296 -4.76 -2.05 3.70
N THR A 297 -5.37 -3.12 4.17
CA THR A 297 -6.53 -3.75 3.56
C THR A 297 -7.67 -3.74 4.56
N PRO A 298 -8.86 -3.18 4.22
CA PRO A 298 -9.98 -3.07 5.15
C PRO A 298 -10.66 -4.41 5.49
N GLN A 299 -10.25 -5.50 4.85
CA GLN A 299 -10.77 -6.84 5.13
C GLN A 299 -10.29 -7.32 6.50
N TRP A 300 -11.24 -7.77 7.33
CA TRP A 300 -10.98 -8.10 8.73
C TRP A 300 -10.19 -9.38 8.91
N ASN A 301 -10.61 -10.47 8.29
CA ASN A 301 -9.98 -11.76 8.45
C ASN A 301 -10.12 -12.62 7.19
N LEU A 302 -9.00 -12.83 6.51
CA LEU A 302 -8.89 -13.75 5.37
C LEU A 302 -8.26 -15.10 5.76
N TYR A 303 -7.82 -15.27 7.01
CA TYR A 303 -7.05 -16.45 7.43
C TYR A 303 -7.84 -17.77 7.33
N HIS A 304 -9.17 -17.72 7.50
CA HIS A 304 -10.03 -18.92 7.43
C HIS A 304 -10.45 -19.28 6.01
N GLU A 305 -10.24 -18.39 5.05
CA GLU A 305 -10.45 -18.70 3.64
C GLU A 305 -9.17 -19.34 3.10
N TYR A 306 -9.18 -20.66 2.95
CA TYR A 306 -8.07 -21.42 2.33
C TYR A 306 -7.61 -20.83 0.97
N GLY A 307 -8.45 -20.03 0.30
CA GLY A 307 -8.12 -19.30 -0.93
C GLY A 307 -7.24 -18.06 -0.78
N ALA A 308 -6.99 -17.59 0.45
CA ALA A 308 -6.17 -16.41 0.72
C ALA A 308 -4.67 -16.66 0.56
N LEU A 309 -4.22 -17.91 0.72
CA LEU A 309 -2.83 -18.28 0.50
C LEU A 309 -2.54 -18.37 -1.01
N ASP A 310 -1.45 -17.73 -1.43
CA ASP A 310 -0.97 -17.88 -2.80
C ASP A 310 -0.02 -19.05 -2.93
N PHE A 311 -0.14 -19.79 -4.03
CA PHE A 311 0.73 -20.91 -4.35
C PHE A 311 1.55 -20.52 -5.58
N ALA A 312 2.85 -20.76 -5.50
CA ALA A 312 3.80 -20.60 -6.58
C ALA A 312 4.04 -21.95 -7.28
N ASP A 313 4.81 -21.91 -8.37
CA ASP A 313 5.07 -23.09 -9.19
C ASP A 313 5.82 -24.17 -8.38
N PRO A 314 5.34 -25.43 -8.39
CA PRO A 314 5.99 -26.55 -7.69
C PRO A 314 7.40 -26.86 -8.21
N ASP A 315 7.70 -26.51 -9.46
CA ASP A 315 9.00 -26.75 -10.12
C ASP A 315 10.17 -26.12 -9.34
N SER A 316 9.93 -24.99 -8.66
CA SER A 316 10.95 -24.37 -7.81
C SER A 316 11.29 -25.18 -6.56
N VAL A 317 10.40 -26.07 -6.11
CA VAL A 317 10.61 -26.97 -4.97
C VAL A 317 11.20 -28.29 -5.44
N LEU A 318 10.59 -28.88 -6.47
CA LEU A 318 11.01 -30.16 -7.05
C LEU A 318 11.01 -30.03 -8.58
N GLY A 319 12.19 -30.10 -9.17
CA GLY A 319 12.34 -30.00 -10.62
C GLY A 319 11.73 -31.19 -11.34
N PHE A 320 11.16 -30.95 -12.51
CA PHE A 320 10.53 -32.00 -13.33
C PHE A 320 11.49 -33.15 -13.72
N GLU A 321 12.80 -32.93 -13.65
CA GLU A 321 13.83 -33.95 -13.92
C GLU A 321 13.77 -35.13 -12.93
N GLU A 322 13.20 -34.95 -11.73
CA GLU A 322 13.06 -35.99 -10.71
C GLU A 322 11.78 -36.83 -10.87
N GLY A 323 11.49 -37.27 -12.11
CA GLY A 323 10.21 -37.88 -12.51
C GLY A 323 9.70 -39.02 -11.61
N ASP A 324 10.58 -39.88 -11.09
CA ASP A 324 10.21 -40.97 -10.18
C ASP A 324 9.60 -40.49 -8.85
N LEU A 325 9.96 -39.28 -8.40
CA LEU A 325 9.50 -38.66 -7.16
C LEU A 325 8.27 -37.78 -7.42
N VAL A 326 8.25 -37.05 -8.55
CA VAL A 326 7.12 -36.21 -8.99
C VAL A 326 5.83 -37.04 -9.11
N ASP A 327 5.93 -38.28 -9.62
CA ASP A 327 4.76 -39.15 -9.78
C ASP A 327 4.21 -39.72 -8.46
N LYS A 328 4.98 -39.63 -7.37
CA LYS A 328 4.67 -40.30 -6.09
C LYS A 328 4.40 -39.33 -4.93
N VAL A 329 4.72 -38.04 -5.10
CA VAL A 329 4.68 -37.06 -4.02
C VAL A 329 3.91 -35.82 -4.46
N ASP A 330 2.99 -35.38 -3.62
CA ASP A 330 2.30 -34.10 -3.79
C ASP A 330 3.22 -32.95 -3.38
N VAL A 331 3.66 -32.16 -4.35
CA VAL A 331 4.53 -31.00 -4.12
C VAL A 331 3.69 -29.73 -4.03
N VAL A 332 3.80 -29.02 -2.90
CA VAL A 332 3.13 -27.74 -2.66
C VAL A 332 4.14 -26.64 -2.37
N ASN A 333 3.88 -25.44 -2.90
CA ASN A 333 4.74 -24.29 -2.74
C ASN A 333 3.92 -23.05 -2.32
N PRO A 334 3.65 -22.87 -1.02
CA PRO A 334 3.00 -21.66 -0.52
C PRO A 334 3.95 -20.45 -0.62
N PHE A 335 3.49 -19.38 -1.25
CA PHE A 335 4.30 -18.18 -1.49
C PHE A 335 4.21 -17.16 -0.36
N TYR A 336 3.03 -17.03 0.26
CA TYR A 336 2.80 -16.12 1.40
C TYR A 336 2.48 -16.91 2.67
N ASP A 337 2.85 -16.32 3.81
CA ASP A 337 2.47 -16.74 5.14
C ASP A 337 1.58 -15.68 5.80
N TYR A 338 0.66 -16.13 6.65
CA TYR A 338 -0.09 -15.24 7.52
C TYR A 338 0.59 -15.12 8.88
N VAL A 339 1.02 -13.90 9.23
CA VAL A 339 1.56 -13.55 10.55
C VAL A 339 0.48 -12.91 11.39
N ARG A 340 0.23 -13.50 12.56
CA ARG A 340 -0.80 -13.01 13.47
C ARG A 340 -0.40 -11.68 14.13
N PRO A 341 -1.35 -10.78 14.44
CA PRO A 341 -1.06 -9.48 15.04
C PRO A 341 -0.32 -9.58 16.38
N GLU A 342 -0.51 -10.65 17.16
CA GLU A 342 0.12 -10.79 18.49
C GLU A 342 1.63 -11.06 18.42
N MET A 343 2.15 -11.40 17.23
CA MET A 343 3.58 -11.62 16.99
C MET A 343 4.31 -10.36 16.52
N ILE A 344 3.58 -9.26 16.31
CA ILE A 344 4.11 -8.02 15.75
C ILE A 344 4.12 -6.96 16.84
N ASP A 345 5.23 -6.24 16.98
CA ASP A 345 5.36 -5.21 18.00
C ASP A 345 5.09 -3.81 17.43
N ALA A 346 5.54 -3.53 16.21
CA ALA A 346 5.33 -2.24 15.57
C ALA A 346 5.27 -2.31 14.03
N TYR A 347 4.43 -1.45 13.45
CA TYR A 347 4.37 -1.15 12.02
C TYR A 347 5.01 0.21 11.75
N VAL A 348 6.03 0.23 10.91
CA VAL A 348 6.66 1.45 10.39
C VAL A 348 6.07 1.76 9.03
N THR A 349 5.32 2.86 8.96
CA THR A 349 4.64 3.33 7.75
C THR A 349 5.17 4.70 7.31
N ASN A 350 4.65 5.23 6.20
CA ASN A 350 5.01 6.57 5.70
C ASN A 350 4.65 7.70 6.68
N ASP A 351 3.64 7.51 7.54
CA ASP A 351 3.19 8.53 8.50
C ASP A 351 3.81 8.38 9.88
N GLY A 352 4.58 7.31 10.09
CA GLY A 352 5.23 7.03 11.36
C GLY A 352 5.03 5.60 11.84
N ASP A 353 5.29 5.43 13.13
CA ASP A 353 5.25 4.15 13.82
C ASP A 353 3.90 3.93 14.51
N HIS A 354 3.36 2.74 14.33
CA HIS A 354 2.03 2.38 14.78
C HIS A 354 2.03 1.01 15.46
N PRO A 355 1.43 0.87 16.66
CA PRO A 355 1.17 -0.45 17.22
C PRO A 355 0.13 -1.20 16.36
N PRO A 356 0.09 -2.54 16.39
CA PRO A 356 -0.91 -3.32 15.66
C PRO A 356 -2.36 -2.92 15.98
N SER A 357 -2.63 -2.50 17.21
CA SER A 357 -3.96 -2.06 17.66
C SER A 357 -4.45 -0.77 16.99
N SER A 358 -3.56 0.09 16.50
CA SER A 358 -3.96 1.33 15.82
C SER A 358 -4.16 1.15 14.31
N VAL A 359 -3.87 -0.01 13.75
CA VAL A 359 -4.03 -0.29 12.30
C VAL A 359 -5.48 -0.05 11.85
N TYR A 360 -6.47 -0.44 12.66
CA TYR A 360 -7.88 -0.18 12.39
C TYR A 360 -8.17 1.32 12.19
N ARG A 361 -7.52 2.19 13.00
CA ARG A 361 -7.69 3.63 12.88
C ARG A 361 -7.11 4.17 11.58
N LEU A 362 -5.93 3.70 11.19
CA LEU A 362 -5.30 4.07 9.91
C LEU A 362 -6.17 3.67 8.71
N ILE A 363 -6.76 2.48 8.76
CA ILE A 363 -7.67 2.00 7.71
C ILE A 363 -8.90 2.89 7.62
N LYS A 364 -9.47 3.30 8.76
CA LYS A 364 -10.62 4.20 8.82
C LYS A 364 -10.31 5.62 8.37
N GLU A 365 -9.07 6.08 8.57
CA GLU A 365 -8.59 7.36 8.08
C GLU A 365 -8.23 7.32 6.58
N ALA A 366 -7.96 6.15 6.01
CA ALA A 366 -7.55 6.00 4.60
C ALA A 366 -8.68 5.52 3.66
N TYR A 367 -9.74 4.90 4.19
CA TYR A 367 -10.80 4.27 3.40
C TYR A 367 -12.18 4.55 3.99
N ASP A 368 -13.16 4.67 3.10
CA ASP A 368 -14.57 4.77 3.47
C ASP A 368 -15.20 3.38 3.69
N ASP A 369 -16.07 3.27 4.71
CA ASP A 369 -16.76 2.03 5.09
C ASP A 369 -17.61 1.44 3.95
N GLU A 370 -18.11 2.30 3.04
CA GLU A 370 -18.92 1.88 1.89
C GLU A 370 -18.16 1.09 0.83
N ASP A 371 -16.83 1.20 0.78
CA ASP A 371 -16.00 0.59 -0.27
C ASP A 371 -15.23 -0.64 0.20
N TYR A 372 -15.54 -1.16 1.40
CA TYR A 372 -14.84 -2.33 1.94
C TYR A 372 -15.04 -3.55 1.03
N GLN A 373 -16.26 -3.73 0.52
CA GLN A 373 -16.59 -4.70 -0.51
C GLN A 373 -16.51 -4.02 -1.86
N LEU A 374 -15.42 -4.27 -2.59
CA LEU A 374 -15.29 -3.77 -3.95
C LEU A 374 -15.85 -4.80 -4.92
#